data_AF-A0A9D7TUH0-F1
#
_entry.id   AF-A0A9D7TUH0-F1
#
_cell.length_a   1.000
_cell.length_b   1.000
_cell.length_c   1.000
_cell.angle_alpha   90.00
_cell.angle_beta   90.00
_cell.angle_gamma   90.00
#
_symmetry.space_group_name_H-M   'P 1'
#
loop_
_entity.id
_entity.type
_entity.pdbx_description
1 polymer ?
#
loop_
_entity_poly.entity_id
_entity_poly.type
_entity_poly.pdbx_seq_one_letter_code
_entity_poly.pdbx_strand_id
1 'polypeptide(L)'
;MSCQKESNIDNPVVVTSTPRLGTLWTYRYLIYNQDGSLSSNQTITHKAKSEIMLGGEKWLNIVDVIPDTTVYLLNTKTGGLYQYTNNGSNLLCKFPAALNDTYTTFNEGVLENFTVKSVNEILPTGIGDIPVNYYEGIKNSVLIDLIWYSDKAWIVRKTQYRNRSVITPVFYKYYTFYLDSITY
;
A
#
# COMPACT_ATOMS: atom_id res chain seq x y z
N MET A 1 -34.43 -29.79 19.94
CA MET A 1 -33.97 -28.50 19.40
C MET A 1 -32.58 -28.71 18.84
N SER A 2 -32.47 -28.78 17.52
CA SER A 2 -31.21 -28.95 16.80
C SER A 2 -30.83 -27.59 16.25
N CYS A 3 -29.78 -26.97 16.81
CA CYS A 3 -29.17 -25.80 16.18
C CYS A 3 -28.24 -26.31 15.08
N GLN A 4 -28.71 -26.27 13.84
CA GLN A 4 -27.84 -26.39 12.69
C GLN A 4 -26.90 -25.19 12.66
N LYS A 5 -25.60 -25.48 12.62
CA LYS A 5 -24.53 -24.52 12.38
C LYS A 5 -24.72 -23.98 10.97
N GLU A 6 -25.08 -22.69 10.85
CA GLU A 6 -25.01 -22.00 9.57
C GLU A 6 -23.57 -22.10 9.04
N SER A 7 -23.46 -22.70 7.86
CA SER A 7 -22.25 -22.80 7.07
C SER A 7 -22.35 -21.73 5.99
N ASN A 8 -21.66 -20.62 6.22
CA ASN A 8 -21.17 -19.74 5.16
C ASN A 8 -19.83 -19.19 5.66
N ILE A 9 -18.82 -20.06 5.66
CA ILE A 9 -17.45 -19.57 5.52
C ILE A 9 -17.33 -19.30 4.03
N ASP A 10 -17.55 -18.04 3.63
CA ASP A 10 -17.04 -17.56 2.34
C ASP A 10 -15.58 -18.01 2.28
N ASN A 11 -15.27 -18.86 1.30
CA ASN A 11 -13.90 -19.32 1.09
C ASN A 11 -12.99 -18.08 1.08
N PRO A 12 -11.90 -18.05 1.88
CA PRO A 12 -10.98 -16.93 1.83
C PRO A 12 -10.56 -16.75 0.38
N VAL A 13 -10.68 -15.53 -0.14
CA VAL A 13 -10.24 -15.22 -1.51
C VAL A 13 -8.74 -15.49 -1.54
N VAL A 14 -8.36 -16.62 -2.13
CA VAL A 14 -6.94 -16.97 -2.25
C VAL A 14 -6.34 -16.01 -3.28
N VAL A 15 -5.55 -15.08 -2.78
CA VAL A 15 -4.82 -14.08 -3.56
C VAL A 15 -3.69 -14.80 -4.33
N THR A 16 -4.02 -15.38 -5.48
CA THR A 16 -3.10 -16.25 -6.23
C THR A 16 -2.41 -15.57 -7.41
N SER A 17 -2.98 -14.48 -7.90
CA SER A 17 -2.51 -13.78 -9.11
C SER A 17 -1.73 -12.53 -8.74
N THR A 18 -0.76 -12.16 -9.57
CA THR A 18 -0.13 -10.83 -9.48
C THR A 18 -1.06 -9.80 -10.16
N PRO A 19 -1.12 -8.55 -9.68
CA PRO A 19 -1.99 -7.54 -10.27
C PRO A 19 -1.64 -7.22 -11.72
N ARG A 20 -2.68 -6.92 -12.50
CA ARG A 20 -2.61 -6.66 -13.94
C ARG A 20 -3.60 -5.57 -14.34
N LEU A 21 -3.61 -5.19 -15.63
CA LEU A 21 -4.64 -4.31 -16.16
C LEU A 21 -6.03 -4.83 -15.82
N GLY A 22 -6.90 -3.97 -15.27
CA GLY A 22 -8.25 -4.32 -14.83
C GLY A 22 -8.37 -4.68 -13.36
N THR A 23 -7.26 -4.97 -12.65
CA THR A 23 -7.29 -5.29 -11.22
C THR A 23 -7.93 -4.14 -10.42
N LEU A 24 -8.81 -4.48 -9.50
CA LEU A 24 -9.51 -3.60 -8.57
C LEU A 24 -9.08 -3.93 -7.15
N TRP A 25 -8.76 -2.90 -6.37
CA TRP A 25 -8.51 -2.99 -4.94
C TRP A 25 -9.51 -2.13 -4.20
N THR A 26 -10.19 -2.70 -3.22
CA THR A 26 -11.07 -1.95 -2.33
C THR A 26 -10.40 -1.84 -0.99
N TYR A 27 -10.29 -0.62 -0.48
CA TYR A 27 -9.66 -0.34 0.79
C TYR A 27 -10.62 0.31 1.77
N ARG A 28 -10.53 -0.08 3.04
CA ARG A 28 -11.00 0.75 4.15
C ARG A 28 -10.00 1.86 4.39
N TYR A 29 -10.43 3.10 4.28
CA TYR A 29 -9.61 4.31 4.36
C TYR A 29 -10.00 5.13 5.59
N LEU A 30 -9.10 5.18 6.56
CA LEU A 30 -9.24 5.93 7.80
C LEU A 30 -8.44 7.23 7.71
N ILE A 31 -9.09 8.35 7.98
CA ILE A 31 -8.45 9.67 8.07
C ILE A 31 -8.50 10.10 9.53
N TYR A 32 -7.40 10.66 10.02
CA TYR A 32 -7.27 11.08 11.41
C TYR A 32 -7.09 12.59 11.51
N ASN A 33 -7.67 13.17 12.56
CA ASN A 33 -7.42 14.55 12.94
C ASN A 33 -6.02 14.68 13.55
N GLN A 34 -5.53 15.92 13.67
CA GLN A 34 -4.21 16.19 14.22
C GLN A 34 -4.05 15.72 15.67
N ASP A 35 -5.14 15.62 16.44
CA ASP A 35 -5.16 15.11 17.82
C ASP A 35 -5.14 13.57 17.90
N GLY A 36 -5.14 12.88 16.76
CA GLY A 36 -5.16 11.42 16.66
C GLY A 36 -6.55 10.79 16.69
N SER A 37 -7.61 11.58 16.87
CA SER A 37 -8.98 11.09 16.76
C SER A 37 -9.31 10.71 15.32
N LEU A 38 -10.20 9.72 15.16
CA LEU A 38 -10.68 9.32 13.84
C LEU A 38 -11.60 10.41 13.28
N SER A 39 -11.23 10.95 12.12
CA SER A 39 -11.97 12.00 11.41
C SER A 39 -12.97 11.41 10.43
N SER A 40 -12.55 10.41 9.65
CA SER A 40 -13.38 9.75 8.64
C SER A 40 -13.02 8.27 8.54
N ASN A 41 -14.02 7.45 8.20
CA ASN A 41 -13.89 6.06 7.80
C ASN A 41 -14.73 5.85 6.54
N GLN A 42 -14.06 5.61 5.42
CA GLN A 42 -14.69 5.47 4.12
C GLN A 42 -14.09 4.28 3.36
N THR A 43 -14.80 3.82 2.35
CA THR A 43 -14.28 2.85 1.39
C THR A 43 -13.80 3.58 0.16
N ILE A 44 -12.59 3.27 -0.31
CA ILE A 44 -12.06 3.74 -1.60
C ILE A 44 -11.77 2.55 -2.50
N THR A 45 -11.88 2.75 -3.81
CA THR A 45 -11.58 1.71 -4.79
C THR A 45 -10.51 2.21 -5.74
N HIS A 46 -9.40 1.49 -5.84
CA HIS A 46 -8.38 1.74 -6.84
C HIS A 46 -8.53 0.76 -8.00
N LYS A 47 -8.17 1.20 -9.21
CA LYS A 47 -8.20 0.38 -10.43
C LYS A 47 -6.89 0.52 -11.21
N ALA A 48 -6.35 -0.60 -11.67
CA ALA A 48 -5.37 -0.62 -12.75
C ALA A 48 -6.07 -0.28 -14.07
N LYS A 49 -6.17 1.02 -14.38
CA LYS A 49 -7.03 1.53 -15.45
C LYS A 49 -6.42 1.36 -16.83
N SER A 50 -5.12 1.59 -16.95
CA SER A 50 -4.42 1.57 -18.23
C SER A 50 -2.96 1.20 -18.04
N GLU A 51 -2.29 0.88 -19.13
CA GLU A 51 -0.84 0.78 -19.20
C GLU A 51 -0.29 2.03 -19.90
N ILE A 52 0.81 2.58 -19.39
CA ILE A 52 1.44 3.79 -19.93
C ILE A 52 2.93 3.52 -20.15
N MET A 53 3.48 4.01 -21.26
CA MET A 53 4.91 3.94 -21.56
C MET A 53 5.62 5.18 -21.03
N LEU A 54 6.54 5.02 -20.07
CA LEU A 54 7.35 6.09 -19.49
C LEU A 54 8.79 5.60 -19.32
N GLY A 55 9.76 6.39 -19.78
CA GLY A 55 11.19 6.01 -19.70
C GLY A 55 11.53 4.71 -20.44
N GLY A 56 10.77 4.35 -21.47
CA GLY A 56 10.94 3.08 -22.22
C GLY A 56 10.34 1.85 -21.53
N GLU A 57 9.70 2.02 -20.37
CA GLU A 57 9.09 0.94 -19.61
C GLU A 57 7.57 1.10 -19.55
N LYS A 58 6.87 -0.02 -19.38
CA LYS A 58 5.42 -0.05 -19.23
C LYS A 58 5.04 0.03 -17.75
N TRP A 59 4.08 0.89 -17.43
CA TRP A 59 3.61 1.15 -16.08
C TRP A 59 2.09 0.98 -16.00
N LEU A 60 1.61 0.29 -14.97
CA LEU A 60 0.18 0.23 -14.66
C LEU A 60 -0.23 1.53 -13.99
N ASN A 61 -1.11 2.27 -14.64
CA ASN A 61 -1.73 3.47 -14.11
C ASN A 61 -2.86 3.09 -13.16
N ILE A 62 -2.58 3.24 -11.86
CA ILE A 62 -3.51 2.96 -10.79
C ILE A 62 -4.23 4.25 -10.46
N VAL A 63 -5.54 4.25 -10.66
CA VAL A 63 -6.39 5.40 -10.36
C VAL A 63 -7.28 5.11 -9.17
N ASP A 64 -7.64 6.14 -8.40
CA ASP A 64 -8.84 6.10 -7.59
C ASP A 64 -10.04 6.12 -8.55
N VAL A 65 -10.98 5.18 -8.41
CA VAL A 65 -12.15 5.10 -9.28
C VAL A 65 -13.03 6.34 -9.16
N ILE A 66 -13.08 6.96 -7.97
CA ILE A 66 -13.76 8.22 -7.73
C ILE A 66 -12.82 9.07 -6.87
N PRO A 67 -12.02 9.98 -7.47
CA PRO A 67 -12.47 10.84 -8.58
C PRO A 67 -11.81 10.60 -9.97
N ASP A 68 -11.32 9.41 -10.28
CA ASP A 68 -10.59 9.10 -11.54
C ASP A 68 -9.22 9.80 -11.64
N THR A 69 -8.50 9.86 -10.52
CA THR A 69 -7.17 10.46 -10.41
C THR A 69 -6.11 9.38 -10.29
N THR A 70 -4.99 9.53 -11.02
CA THR A 70 -3.82 8.67 -10.85
C THR A 70 -3.28 8.78 -9.42
N VAL A 71 -3.23 7.66 -8.73
CA VAL A 71 -2.65 7.51 -7.40
C VAL A 71 -1.22 6.99 -7.50
N TYR A 72 -1.00 5.99 -8.38
CA TYR A 72 0.33 5.44 -8.64
C TYR A 72 0.52 5.06 -10.11
N LEU A 73 1.77 5.07 -10.53
CA LEU A 73 2.23 4.39 -11.74
C LEU A 73 3.15 3.26 -11.28
N LEU A 74 2.68 2.01 -11.33
CA LEU A 74 3.38 0.87 -10.73
C LEU A 74 3.92 -0.10 -11.78
N ASN A 75 5.08 -0.68 -11.49
CA ASN A 75 5.69 -1.72 -12.32
C ASN A 75 6.45 -2.71 -11.42
N THR A 76 6.23 -4.00 -11.63
CA THR A 76 7.00 -5.04 -10.94
C THR A 76 8.25 -5.36 -11.77
N LYS A 77 9.42 -5.29 -11.13
CA LYS A 77 10.71 -5.64 -11.74
C LYS A 77 11.46 -6.61 -10.83
N THR A 78 12.63 -7.08 -11.26
CA THR A 78 13.46 -8.05 -10.51
C THR A 78 13.78 -7.60 -9.07
N GLY A 79 13.84 -6.29 -8.80
CA GLY A 79 14.09 -5.74 -7.46
C GLY A 79 12.85 -5.53 -6.58
N GLY A 80 11.64 -5.73 -7.11
CA GLY A 80 10.37 -5.59 -6.40
C GLY A 80 9.36 -4.69 -7.10
N LEU A 81 8.53 -4.01 -6.32
CA LEU A 81 7.54 -3.06 -6.81
C LEU A 81 8.15 -1.68 -6.94
N TYR A 82 8.12 -1.13 -8.15
CA TYR A 82 8.59 0.22 -8.46
C TYR A 82 7.40 1.15 -8.68
N GLN A 83 7.61 2.44 -8.38
CA GLN A 83 6.74 3.53 -8.78
C GLN A 83 7.46 4.48 -9.75
N TYR A 84 6.72 5.00 -10.74
CA TYR A 84 7.21 6.10 -11.56
C TYR A 84 6.81 7.43 -10.94
N THR A 85 7.78 8.16 -10.43
CA THR A 85 7.59 9.44 -9.74
C THR A 85 8.88 10.25 -9.83
N ASN A 86 8.83 11.56 -9.66
CA ASN A 86 9.99 12.44 -9.83
C ASN A 86 10.74 12.20 -11.16
N ASN A 87 9.99 12.01 -12.25
CA ASN A 87 10.52 11.73 -13.59
C ASN A 87 11.44 10.49 -13.68
N GLY A 88 11.26 9.51 -12.79
CA GLY A 88 12.10 8.31 -12.78
C GLY A 88 11.44 7.10 -12.14
N SER A 89 12.07 5.95 -12.33
CA SER A 89 11.72 4.70 -11.66
C SER A 89 12.33 4.66 -10.27
N ASN A 90 11.48 4.54 -9.25
CA ASN A 90 11.89 4.49 -7.85
C ASN A 90 11.37 3.20 -7.20
N LEU A 91 12.22 2.48 -6.46
CA LEU A 91 11.82 1.25 -5.77
C LEU A 91 10.89 1.60 -4.60
N LEU A 92 9.64 1.14 -4.61
CA LEU A 92 8.68 1.38 -3.53
C LEU A 92 8.71 0.26 -2.49
N CYS A 93 8.71 -1.00 -2.92
CA CYS A 93 8.80 -2.16 -2.03
C CYS A 93 9.78 -3.19 -2.60
N LYS A 94 10.85 -3.46 -1.87
CA LYS A 94 11.89 -4.43 -2.28
C LYS A 94 11.36 -5.86 -2.28
N PHE A 95 11.57 -6.62 -3.35
CA PHE A 95 11.23 -8.04 -3.38
C PHE A 95 12.19 -8.80 -4.31
N PRO A 96 12.89 -9.86 -3.86
CA PRO A 96 12.86 -10.43 -2.50
C PRO A 96 13.41 -9.45 -1.45
N ALA A 97 12.81 -9.46 -0.26
CA ALA A 97 13.22 -8.62 0.86
C ALA A 97 14.06 -9.42 1.84
N ALA A 98 15.06 -8.77 2.45
CA ALA A 98 15.76 -9.29 3.62
C ALA A 98 15.53 -8.35 4.81
N LEU A 99 15.42 -8.91 6.01
CA LEU A 99 15.19 -8.14 7.22
C LEU A 99 16.32 -7.11 7.43
N ASN A 100 15.94 -5.87 7.77
CA ASN A 100 16.81 -4.71 7.94
C ASN A 100 17.51 -4.21 6.67
N ASP A 101 17.16 -4.70 5.48
CA ASP A 101 17.61 -4.07 4.23
C ASP A 101 17.13 -2.62 4.17
N THR A 102 18.06 -1.72 3.83
CA THR A 102 17.77 -0.29 3.66
C THR A 102 17.98 0.15 2.23
N TYR A 103 17.12 1.04 1.74
CA TYR A 103 17.28 1.70 0.44
C TYR A 103 16.66 3.08 0.45
N THR A 104 17.26 4.00 -0.31
CA THR A 104 16.69 5.32 -0.54
C THR A 104 15.73 5.25 -1.72
N THR A 105 14.57 5.89 -1.58
CA THR A 105 13.57 5.99 -2.64
C THR A 105 12.93 7.37 -2.65
N PHE A 106 12.25 7.69 -3.74
CA PHE A 106 11.37 8.85 -3.82
C PHE A 106 9.92 8.38 -3.68
N ASN A 107 9.23 8.87 -2.65
CA ASN A 107 7.86 8.53 -2.34
C ASN A 107 7.10 9.82 -1.99
N GLU A 108 5.86 9.96 -2.50
CA GLU A 108 4.96 11.09 -2.23
C GLU A 108 5.61 12.49 -2.26
N GLY A 109 6.47 12.73 -3.25
CA GLY A 109 7.09 14.04 -3.46
C GLY A 109 8.39 14.28 -2.71
N VAL A 110 8.88 13.30 -1.94
CA VAL A 110 10.05 13.46 -1.06
C VAL A 110 10.99 12.25 -1.13
N LEU A 111 12.27 12.49 -0.83
CA LEU A 111 13.23 11.40 -0.60
C LEU A 111 13.03 10.80 0.79
N GLU A 112 13.04 9.47 0.86
CA GLU A 112 12.87 8.69 2.06
C GLU A 112 13.85 7.52 2.10
N ASN A 113 14.26 7.11 3.30
CA ASN A 113 15.02 5.89 3.53
C ASN A 113 14.07 4.82 4.04
N PHE A 114 13.83 3.80 3.22
CA PHE A 114 13.02 2.66 3.56
C PHE A 114 13.87 1.59 4.23
N THR A 115 13.33 0.97 5.29
CA THR A 115 13.92 -0.19 5.96
C THR A 115 12.92 -1.34 5.97
N VAL A 116 13.35 -2.55 5.61
CA VAL A 116 12.55 -3.77 5.77
C VAL A 116 12.51 -4.15 7.25
N LYS A 117 11.32 -4.23 7.83
CA LYS A 117 11.11 -4.50 9.26
C LYS A 117 10.54 -5.87 9.54
N SER A 118 9.92 -6.49 8.54
CA SER A 118 9.39 -7.85 8.62
C SER A 118 9.34 -8.45 7.21
N VAL A 119 9.51 -9.77 7.11
CA VAL A 119 9.48 -10.52 5.86
C VAL A 119 8.53 -11.70 6.00
N ASN A 120 7.61 -11.87 5.04
CA ASN A 120 6.59 -12.93 5.03
C ASN A 120 5.76 -13.00 6.33
N GLU A 121 5.47 -11.85 6.94
CA GLU A 121 4.55 -11.75 8.07
C GLU A 121 3.13 -12.05 7.60
N ILE A 122 2.36 -12.78 8.38
CA ILE A 122 0.95 -13.02 8.09
C ILE A 122 0.14 -11.84 8.61
N LEU A 123 -0.45 -11.08 7.71
CA LEU A 123 -1.35 -9.97 8.03
C LEU A 123 -2.80 -10.41 7.80
N PRO A 124 -3.65 -10.46 8.85
CA PRO A 124 -5.08 -10.68 8.70
C PRO A 124 -5.75 -9.50 7.99
N THR A 125 -6.57 -9.79 6.97
CA THR A 125 -7.28 -8.78 6.17
C THR A 125 -8.75 -9.15 5.94
N GLY A 126 -9.50 -8.27 5.27
CA GLY A 126 -10.89 -8.55 4.87
C GLY A 126 -11.04 -9.73 3.90
N ILE A 127 -9.96 -10.18 3.25
CA ILE A 127 -9.94 -11.32 2.32
C ILE A 127 -9.21 -12.55 2.87
N GLY A 128 -8.90 -12.55 4.17
CA GLY A 128 -8.14 -13.59 4.83
C GLY A 128 -6.69 -13.19 5.10
N ASP A 129 -5.88 -14.18 5.42
CA ASP A 129 -4.49 -14.02 5.80
C ASP A 129 -3.59 -13.84 4.58
N ILE A 130 -2.87 -12.72 4.51
CA ILE A 130 -1.97 -12.40 3.39
C ILE A 130 -0.53 -12.35 3.90
N PRO A 131 0.41 -13.10 3.29
CA PRO A 131 1.84 -12.92 3.57
C PRO A 131 2.32 -11.58 3.01
N VAL A 132 2.96 -10.78 3.87
CA VAL A 132 3.43 -9.44 3.54
C VAL A 132 4.85 -9.20 4.05
N ASN A 133 5.56 -8.32 3.35
CA ASN A 133 6.75 -7.67 3.86
C ASN A 133 6.36 -6.29 4.39
N TYR A 134 6.95 -5.89 5.51
CA TYR A 134 6.68 -4.62 6.19
C TYR A 134 7.86 -3.67 6.03
N TYR A 135 7.60 -2.42 5.66
CA TYR A 135 8.60 -1.37 5.43
C TYR A 135 8.28 -0.13 6.24
N GLU A 136 9.33 0.49 6.80
CA GLU A 136 9.30 1.80 7.44
C GLU A 136 10.05 2.82 6.57
N GLY A 137 9.36 3.89 6.16
CA GLY A 137 9.92 5.04 5.46
C GLY A 137 10.27 6.17 6.44
N ILE A 138 11.55 6.53 6.46
CA ILE A 138 12.09 7.58 7.34
C ILE A 138 12.59 8.76 6.51
N LYS A 139 12.18 9.97 6.89
CA LYS A 139 12.70 11.24 6.36
C LYS A 139 13.24 12.10 7.51
N ASN A 140 14.49 12.55 7.39
CA ASN A 140 15.15 13.39 8.38
C ASN A 140 15.01 12.85 9.82
N SER A 141 15.26 11.54 9.98
CA SER A 141 15.13 10.79 11.25
C SER A 141 13.71 10.70 11.82
N VAL A 142 12.69 10.99 11.01
CA VAL A 142 11.28 10.85 11.39
C VAL A 142 10.61 9.78 10.55
N LEU A 143 9.85 8.89 11.21
CA LEU A 143 8.94 7.96 10.56
C LEU A 143 7.81 8.71 9.85
N ILE A 144 7.66 8.51 8.55
CA ILE A 144 6.61 9.14 7.74
C ILE A 144 5.71 8.13 7.02
N ASP A 145 6.22 6.95 6.70
CA ASP A 145 5.45 5.95 5.97
C ASP A 145 5.63 4.55 6.55
N LEU A 146 4.53 3.79 6.56
CA LEU A 146 4.48 2.37 6.87
C LEU A 146 3.77 1.66 5.74
N ILE A 147 4.41 0.65 5.14
CA ILE A 147 3.84 -0.08 4.00
C ILE A 147 3.91 -1.58 4.26
N TRP A 148 2.80 -2.28 4.06
CA TRP A 148 2.74 -3.74 4.00
C TRP A 148 2.48 -4.16 2.57
N TYR A 149 3.41 -4.91 2.00
CA TYR A 149 3.40 -5.30 0.59
C TYR A 149 3.38 -6.81 0.41
N SER A 150 2.53 -7.27 -0.51
CA SER A 150 2.48 -8.64 -1.03
C SER A 150 2.78 -8.63 -2.52
N ASP A 151 3.50 -9.63 -3.04
CA ASP A 151 3.73 -9.78 -4.49
C ASP A 151 2.45 -10.12 -5.27
N LYS A 152 1.41 -10.57 -4.56
CA LYS A 152 0.10 -10.91 -5.13
C LYS A 152 -0.93 -9.79 -4.99
N ALA A 153 -0.95 -9.08 -3.87
CA ALA A 153 -1.91 -7.99 -3.65
C ALA A 153 -1.34 -6.58 -3.83
N TRP A 154 -0.02 -6.44 -3.96
CA TRP A 154 0.72 -5.18 -3.80
C TRP A 154 0.49 -4.55 -2.43
N ILE A 155 0.01 -3.30 -2.35
CA ILE A 155 -0.08 -2.57 -1.08
C ILE A 155 -1.28 -3.06 -0.29
N VAL A 156 -1.06 -3.93 0.70
CA VAL A 156 -2.12 -4.51 1.54
C VAL A 156 -2.55 -3.53 2.63
N ARG A 157 -1.60 -2.76 3.16
CA ARG A 157 -1.84 -1.72 4.15
C ARG A 157 -0.83 -0.60 3.96
N LYS A 158 -1.26 0.64 4.18
CA LYS A 158 -0.36 1.79 4.25
C LYS A 158 -0.80 2.74 5.35
N THR A 159 0.14 3.25 6.13
CA THR A 159 -0.08 4.36 7.07
C THR A 159 0.88 5.49 6.75
N GLN A 160 0.37 6.71 6.64
CA GLN A 160 1.19 7.92 6.48
C GLN A 160 1.12 8.78 7.73
N TYR A 161 2.24 9.37 8.13
CA TYR A 161 2.34 10.40 9.16
C TYR A 161 2.67 11.75 8.53
N ARG A 162 2.08 12.82 9.07
CA ARG A 162 2.35 14.19 8.64
C ARG A 162 2.77 15.06 9.81
N ASN A 163 3.59 16.07 9.51
CA ASN A 163 3.94 17.09 10.48
C ASN A 163 2.76 18.08 10.62
N ARG A 164 2.34 18.36 11.85
CA ARG A 164 1.31 19.36 12.16
C ARG A 164 1.86 20.70 12.64
N SER A 165 3.19 20.85 12.77
CA SER A 165 3.80 22.04 13.38
C SER A 165 5.09 22.45 12.66
N VAL A 166 5.16 23.73 12.29
CA VAL A 166 6.34 24.31 11.62
C VAL A 166 7.44 24.73 12.61
N ILE A 167 7.12 24.86 13.90
CA ILE A 167 8.05 25.36 14.93
C ILE A 167 8.75 24.19 15.62
N THR A 168 7.95 23.24 16.13
CA THR A 168 8.44 22.00 16.75
C THR A 168 7.84 20.84 15.97
N PRO A 169 8.62 20.03 15.25
CA PRO A 169 8.09 18.93 14.46
C PRO A 169 7.29 17.97 15.35
N VAL A 170 5.98 17.90 15.12
CA VAL A 170 5.09 16.96 15.79
C VAL A 170 4.36 16.20 14.71
N PHE A 171 4.52 14.89 14.71
CA PHE A 171 3.94 14.03 13.69
C PHE A 171 2.68 13.37 14.24
N TYR A 172 1.65 13.32 13.40
CA TYR A 172 0.43 12.60 13.68
C TYR A 172 0.16 11.64 12.53
N LYS A 173 -0.50 10.52 12.84
CA LYS A 173 -1.00 9.60 11.83
C LYS A 173 -2.03 10.36 11.00
N TYR A 174 -1.82 10.51 9.69
CA TYR A 174 -2.71 11.27 8.82
C TYR A 174 -3.79 10.39 8.20
N TYR A 175 -3.39 9.28 7.59
CA TYR A 175 -4.33 8.26 7.13
C TYR A 175 -3.80 6.86 7.37
N THR A 176 -4.69 5.87 7.33
CA THR A 176 -4.33 4.48 7.11
C THR A 176 -5.34 3.83 6.20
N PHE A 177 -4.87 3.03 5.25
CA PHE A 177 -5.74 2.17 4.47
C PHE A 177 -5.41 0.69 4.64
N TYR A 178 -6.45 -0.13 4.55
CA TYR A 178 -6.38 -1.59 4.70
C TYR A 178 -7.13 -2.23 3.54
N LEU A 179 -6.54 -3.27 2.94
CA LEU A 179 -7.18 -4.01 1.87
C LEU A 179 -8.39 -4.79 2.40
N ASP A 180 -9.57 -4.44 1.90
CA ASP A 180 -10.84 -5.10 2.21
C ASP A 180 -11.19 -6.12 1.13
N SER A 181 -10.89 -5.85 -0.16
CA SER A 181 -11.07 -6.81 -1.25
C SER A 181 -10.17 -6.56 -2.46
N ILE A 182 -9.92 -7.61 -3.26
CA ILE A 182 -9.20 -7.52 -4.53
C ILE A 182 -9.88 -8.40 -5.59
N THR A 183 -9.98 -7.88 -6.82
CA THR A 183 -10.51 -8.58 -7.99
C THR A 183 -9.57 -8.40 -9.17
N TYR A 184 -9.22 -9.47 -9.89
CA TYR A 184 -8.19 -9.45 -10.94
C TYR A 184 -8.71 -9.40 -12.36
#